data_AF-A0A1Q7VV11-F1
#
_entry.id   AF-A0A1Q7VV11-F1
#
_cell.length_a   1.000
_cell.length_b   1.000
_cell.length_c   1.000
_cell.angle_alpha   90.00
_cell.angle_beta   90.00
_cell.angle_gamma   90.00
#
_symmetry.space_group_name_H-M   'P 1'
#
loop_
_entity.id
_entity.type
_entity.pdbx_description
1 polymer ?
#
loop_
_entity_poly.entity_id
_entity_poly.type
_entity_poly.pdbx_seq_one_letter_code
_entity_poly.pdbx_strand_id
1 'polypeptide(L)'
;MTAPTIGRIVHYKLTPHDAEAINRRRADANAFRRNHSGTVESGQPGASGHQEHVGNHAQVGDVYPAVVVRVFDPSVTTANLQVQLDGNDTYWATSRMEGDEPGFWSWPPRA
;
A
#
# COMPACT_ATOMS: atom_id res chain seq x y z
N MET A 1 -8.22 -23.92 2.93
CA MET A 1 -7.38 -22.70 3.03
C MET A 1 -7.27 -22.33 4.49
N THR A 2 -6.10 -21.92 4.95
CA THR A 2 -5.89 -21.54 6.36
C THR A 2 -6.19 -20.05 6.49
N ALA A 3 -7.05 -19.66 7.43
CA ALA A 3 -7.33 -18.26 7.68
C ALA A 3 -6.03 -17.47 7.92
N PRO A 4 -5.84 -16.30 7.27
CA PRO A 4 -4.71 -15.45 7.60
C PRO A 4 -4.83 -15.00 9.07
N THR A 5 -3.69 -14.73 9.70
CA THR A 5 -3.64 -14.14 11.06
C THR A 5 -3.01 -12.77 11.01
N ILE A 6 -3.43 -11.89 11.92
CA ILE A 6 -2.90 -10.52 12.01
C ILE A 6 -1.37 -10.56 12.20
N GLY A 7 -0.66 -9.68 11.48
CA GLY A 7 0.80 -9.56 11.51
C GLY A 7 1.53 -10.46 10.52
N ARG A 8 0.84 -11.41 9.86
CA ARG A 8 1.45 -12.21 8.78
C ARG A 8 1.67 -11.36 7.54
N ILE A 9 2.77 -11.65 6.83
CA ILE A 9 3.08 -11.05 5.53
C ILE A 9 2.55 -11.97 4.42
N VAL A 10 1.79 -11.39 3.52
CA VAL A 10 1.25 -12.00 2.29
C VAL A 10 1.74 -11.23 1.07
N HIS A 11 1.62 -11.80 -0.12
CA HIS A 11 1.78 -11.07 -1.38
C HIS A 11 0.43 -10.48 -1.80
N TYR A 12 0.40 -9.21 -2.18
CA TYR A 12 -0.80 -8.56 -2.70
C TYR A 12 -0.56 -8.07 -4.13
N LYS A 13 -1.48 -8.40 -5.04
CA LYS A 13 -1.41 -8.02 -6.45
C LYS A 13 -2.27 -6.78 -6.70
N LEU A 14 -1.69 -5.69 -7.20
CA LEU A 14 -2.40 -4.43 -7.38
C LEU A 14 -3.47 -4.50 -8.47
N THR A 15 -4.64 -3.92 -8.20
CA THR A 15 -5.67 -3.63 -9.21
C THR A 15 -5.35 -2.35 -9.99
N PRO A 16 -6.04 -2.07 -11.11
CA PRO A 16 -5.99 -0.77 -11.78
C PRO A 16 -6.27 0.42 -10.85
N HIS A 17 -7.29 0.28 -10.00
CA HIS A 17 -7.67 1.33 -9.06
C HIS A 17 -6.60 1.57 -7.98
N ASP A 18 -5.98 0.50 -7.47
CA ASP A 18 -4.91 0.64 -6.46
C ASP A 18 -3.71 1.38 -7.04
N ALA A 19 -3.26 0.98 -8.23
CA ALA A 19 -2.15 1.62 -8.93
C ALA A 19 -2.43 3.11 -9.21
N GLU A 20 -3.64 3.44 -9.68
CA GLU A 20 -4.07 4.83 -9.89
C GLU A 20 -4.05 5.63 -8.58
N ALA A 21 -4.59 5.08 -7.49
CA ALA A 21 -4.63 5.75 -6.19
C ALA A 21 -3.24 5.96 -5.57
N ILE A 22 -2.32 5.01 -5.75
CA ILE A 22 -0.92 5.14 -5.34
C ILE A 22 -0.24 6.25 -6.14
N ASN A 23 -0.33 6.20 -7.46
CA ASN A 23 0.35 7.16 -8.31
C ASN A 23 -0.23 8.57 -8.21
N ARG A 24 -1.54 8.71 -7.93
CA ARG A 24 -2.16 10.01 -7.62
C ARG A 24 -1.52 10.65 -6.39
N ARG A 25 -1.40 9.91 -5.29
CA ARG A 25 -0.75 10.42 -4.05
C ARG A 25 0.70 10.87 -4.29
N ARG A 26 1.43 10.15 -5.14
CA ARG A 26 2.80 10.51 -5.52
C ARG A 26 2.86 11.71 -6.45
N ALA A 27 1.92 11.84 -7.38
CA ALA A 27 1.78 13.02 -8.24
C ALA A 27 1.49 14.27 -7.40
N ASP A 28 0.61 14.17 -6.40
CA ASP A 28 0.28 15.24 -5.48
C ASP A 28 1.50 15.65 -4.63
N ALA A 29 2.24 14.68 -4.09
CA ALA A 29 3.48 14.95 -3.35
C ALA A 29 4.54 15.65 -4.23
N ASN A 30 4.72 15.20 -5.48
CA ASN A 30 5.62 15.83 -6.43
C ASN A 30 5.17 17.25 -6.80
N ALA A 31 3.86 17.48 -6.97
CA ALA A 31 3.31 18.81 -7.23
C ALA A 31 3.52 19.74 -6.03
N PHE A 32 3.29 19.25 -4.82
CA PHE A 32 3.57 19.98 -3.58
C PHE A 32 5.03 20.41 -3.52
N ARG A 33 5.98 19.49 -3.75
CA ARG A 33 7.42 19.76 -3.72
C ARG A 33 7.86 20.80 -4.76
N ARG A 34 7.28 20.78 -5.97
CA ARG A 34 7.59 21.78 -7.00
C ARG A 34 7.15 23.19 -6.61
N ASN A 35 6.06 23.29 -5.84
CA ASN A 35 5.44 24.57 -5.48
C ASN A 35 5.86 25.09 -4.10
N HIS A 36 6.39 24.23 -3.23
CA HIS A 36 6.92 24.60 -1.92
C HIS A 36 8.44 24.76 -1.99
N SER A 37 8.89 26.01 -2.08
CA SER A 37 10.31 26.38 -2.02
C SER A 37 10.57 27.35 -0.87
N GLY A 38 11.74 27.26 -0.23
CA GLY A 38 12.15 28.12 0.89
C GLY A 38 12.32 27.35 2.21
N THR A 39 12.71 28.08 3.25
CA THR A 39 12.78 27.54 4.62
C THR A 39 11.37 27.24 5.14
N VAL A 40 11.08 25.98 5.44
CA VAL A 40 9.82 25.57 6.03
C VAL A 40 9.95 25.59 7.55
N GLU A 41 9.16 26.43 8.21
CA GLU A 41 9.10 26.50 9.67
C GLU A 41 8.33 25.31 10.26
N SER A 42 8.62 24.99 11.53
CA SER A 42 7.90 23.94 12.25
C SER A 42 6.38 24.23 12.28
N GLY A 43 5.58 23.22 11.93
CA GLY A 43 4.12 23.33 11.88
C GLY A 43 3.55 23.75 10.53
N GLN A 44 4.39 24.13 9.57
CA GLN A 44 3.95 24.41 8.20
C GLN A 44 3.87 23.11 7.36
N PRO A 45 3.06 23.08 6.30
CA PRO A 45 3.10 22.01 5.31
C PRO A 45 4.53 21.79 4.80
N GLY A 46 4.99 20.54 4.77
CA GLY A 46 6.36 20.19 4.35
C GLY A 46 7.43 20.33 5.43
N ALA A 47 7.07 20.70 6.67
CA ALA A 47 8.00 20.70 7.80
C ALA A 47 8.48 19.28 8.13
N SER A 48 9.56 19.18 8.91
CA SER A 48 10.09 17.89 9.37
C SER A 48 9.01 17.04 10.07
N GLY A 49 8.90 15.77 9.69
CA GLY A 49 7.85 14.85 10.14
C GLY A 49 6.65 14.74 9.20
N HIS A 50 6.55 15.58 8.17
CA HIS A 50 5.60 15.39 7.08
C HIS A 50 5.91 14.08 6.32
N GLN A 51 4.90 13.20 6.23
CA GLN A 51 5.00 11.99 5.42
C GLN A 51 4.66 12.33 3.96
N GLU A 52 5.68 12.54 3.14
CA GLU A 52 5.50 12.59 1.68
C GLU A 52 5.29 11.19 1.13
N HIS A 53 4.42 11.04 0.12
CA HIS A 53 4.25 9.78 -0.61
C HIS A 53 5.23 9.76 -1.79
N VAL A 54 6.30 8.98 -1.70
CA VAL A 54 7.38 8.94 -2.70
C VAL A 54 7.77 7.49 -2.98
N GLY A 55 7.95 7.14 -4.25
CA GLY A 55 8.36 5.79 -4.65
C GLY A 55 8.27 5.57 -6.16
N ASN A 56 8.63 4.36 -6.59
CA ASN A 56 8.61 3.95 -7.99
C ASN A 56 7.20 3.73 -8.50
N HIS A 57 6.87 4.25 -9.69
CA HIS A 57 5.53 4.17 -10.31
C HIS A 57 4.91 2.77 -10.19
N ALA A 58 3.74 2.66 -9.56
CA ALA A 58 3.03 1.40 -9.39
C ALA A 58 2.28 1.01 -10.67
N GLN A 59 2.37 -0.25 -11.08
CA GLN A 59 1.66 -0.81 -12.22
C GLN A 59 0.60 -1.83 -11.77
N VAL A 60 -0.39 -2.05 -12.64
CA VAL A 60 -1.38 -3.10 -12.43
C VAL A 60 -0.69 -4.46 -12.46
N GLY A 61 -1.03 -5.33 -11.51
CA GLY A 61 -0.42 -6.64 -11.41
C GLY A 61 0.92 -6.67 -10.68
N ASP A 62 1.49 -5.52 -10.31
CA ASP A 62 2.64 -5.49 -9.41
C ASP A 62 2.30 -6.21 -8.10
N VAL A 63 3.26 -6.98 -7.61
CA VAL A 63 3.11 -7.77 -6.39
C VAL A 63 3.99 -7.16 -5.30
N TYR A 64 3.36 -6.80 -4.19
CA TYR A 64 4.03 -6.22 -3.04
C TYR A 64 3.80 -7.07 -1.78
N PRO A 65 4.75 -7.08 -0.83
CA PRO A 65 4.49 -7.63 0.48
C PRO A 65 3.44 -6.78 1.20
N ALA A 66 2.51 -7.43 1.88
CA ALA A 66 1.46 -6.76 2.64
C ALA A 66 1.25 -7.43 3.99
N VAL A 67 1.10 -6.63 5.04
CA VAL A 67 0.81 -7.12 6.39
C VAL A 67 -0.70 -7.25 6.57
N VAL A 68 -1.16 -8.40 7.05
CA VAL A 68 -2.55 -8.61 7.47
C VAL A 68 -2.82 -7.77 8.72
N VAL A 69 -3.66 -6.75 8.63
CA VAL A 69 -3.98 -5.86 9.76
C VAL A 69 -5.35 -6.12 10.38
N ARG A 70 -6.25 -6.80 9.66
CA ARG A 70 -7.56 -7.22 10.18
C ARG A 70 -8.10 -8.41 9.40
N VAL A 71 -8.79 -9.31 10.11
CA VAL A 71 -9.53 -10.46 9.54
C VAL A 71 -10.97 -10.36 10.04
N PHE A 72 -11.95 -10.54 9.14
CA PHE A 72 -13.36 -10.38 9.49
C PHE A 72 -14.05 -11.71 9.76
N ASP A 73 -13.82 -12.69 8.89
CA ASP A 73 -14.38 -14.02 9.01
C ASP A 73 -13.30 -15.05 8.63
N PRO A 74 -12.91 -15.92 9.57
CA PRO A 74 -11.87 -16.93 9.34
C PRO A 74 -12.27 -17.99 8.31
N SER A 75 -13.55 -18.09 7.94
CA SER A 75 -14.03 -19.04 6.92
C SER A 75 -13.83 -18.56 5.47
N VAL A 76 -13.62 -17.25 5.24
CA VAL A 76 -13.63 -16.64 3.89
C VAL A 76 -12.30 -16.02 3.46
N THR A 77 -11.25 -16.07 4.28
CA THR A 77 -9.90 -15.53 3.99
C THR A 77 -9.85 -14.02 3.72
N THR A 78 -10.97 -13.29 3.89
CA THR A 78 -11.01 -11.85 3.65
C THR A 78 -10.28 -11.07 4.73
N ALA A 79 -9.34 -10.22 4.31
CA ALA A 79 -8.50 -9.41 5.18
C ALA A 79 -8.34 -7.96 4.71
N ASN A 80 -8.06 -7.07 5.66
CA ASN A 80 -7.46 -5.77 5.34
C ASN A 80 -5.95 -5.89 5.41
N LEU A 81 -5.28 -5.22 4.48
CA LEU A 81 -3.85 -5.31 4.28
C LEU A 81 -3.21 -3.91 4.33
N GLN A 82 -2.06 -3.82 5.01
CA GLN A 82 -1.13 -2.71 4.83
C GLN A 82 -0.07 -3.14 3.82
N VAL A 83 -0.19 -2.67 2.58
CA VAL A 83 0.73 -2.99 1.48
C VAL A 83 1.97 -2.11 1.59
N GLN A 84 3.14 -2.74 1.63
CA GLN A 84 4.44 -2.08 1.66
C GLN A 84 4.88 -1.80 0.22
N LEU A 85 4.89 -0.54 -0.18
CA LEU A 85 5.20 -0.15 -1.55
C LEU A 85 6.71 -0.01 -1.75
N ASP A 86 7.15 -0.08 -3.00
CA ASP A 86 8.52 0.32 -3.38
C ASP A 86 8.63 1.85 -3.31
N GLY A 87 8.89 2.33 -2.10
CA GLY A 87 8.82 3.73 -1.71
C GLY A 87 8.88 3.89 -0.19
N ASN A 88 8.66 5.12 0.27
CA ASN A 88 8.58 5.42 1.70
C ASN A 88 7.15 5.28 2.26
N ASP A 89 6.20 4.87 1.43
CA ASP A 89 4.78 4.89 1.74
C ASP A 89 4.11 3.51 1.68
N THR A 90 2.87 3.47 2.16
CA THR A 90 2.06 2.25 2.19
C THR A 90 0.71 2.48 1.53
N TYR A 91 0.04 1.37 1.15
CA TYR A 91 -1.33 1.40 0.66
C TYR A 91 -2.24 0.53 1.52
N TRP A 92 -3.43 1.06 1.85
CA TRP A 92 -4.43 0.33 2.59
C TRP A 92 -5.39 -0.37 1.63
N ALA A 93 -5.25 -1.69 1.49
CA ALA A 93 -6.12 -2.51 0.67
C ALA A 93 -7.15 -3.19 1.56
N THR A 94 -8.43 -2.87 1.36
CA THR A 94 -9.52 -3.30 2.24
C THR A 94 -10.28 -4.49 1.67
N SER A 95 -10.70 -5.39 2.55
CA SER A 95 -11.58 -6.53 2.24
C SER A 95 -11.10 -7.37 1.05
N ARG A 96 -9.81 -7.73 1.03
CA ARG A 96 -9.19 -8.52 -0.03
C ARG A 96 -9.21 -10.00 0.30
N MET A 97 -9.51 -10.85 -0.68
CA MET A 97 -9.61 -12.31 -0.55
C MET A 97 -8.32 -13.01 -0.96
N GLU A 98 -8.15 -14.26 -0.52
CA GLU A 98 -7.07 -15.12 -1.01
C GLU A 98 -7.28 -15.49 -2.48
N GLY A 99 -6.23 -15.38 -3.30
CA GLY A 99 -6.24 -15.71 -4.73
C GLY A 99 -5.07 -15.10 -5.50
N ASP A 100 -5.00 -15.38 -6.79
CA ASP A 100 -3.86 -14.98 -7.64
C ASP A 100 -4.17 -13.84 -8.61
N GLU A 101 -5.41 -13.34 -8.65
CA GLU A 101 -5.80 -12.25 -9.53
C GLU A 101 -5.51 -10.86 -8.94
N PRO A 102 -5.45 -9.79 -9.75
CA PRO A 102 -5.40 -8.43 -9.24
C PRO A 102 -6.50 -8.16 -8.20
N GLY A 103 -6.14 -7.60 -7.05
CA GLY A 103 -7.04 -7.37 -5.92
C GLY A 103 -7.12 -8.52 -4.93
N PHE A 104 -6.36 -9.60 -5.15
CA PHE A 104 -6.27 -10.72 -4.23
C PHE A 104 -4.90 -10.74 -3.54
N TRP A 105 -4.85 -11.44 -2.42
CA TRP A 105 -3.60 -11.77 -1.74
C TRP A 105 -3.29 -13.26 -1.83
N SER A 106 -2.02 -13.63 -1.79
CA SER A 106 -1.60 -15.03 -1.72
C SER A 106 -0.45 -15.22 -0.74
N TRP A 107 -0.29 -16.45 -0.26
CA TRP A 107 0.86 -16.79 0.57
C TRP A 107 2.15 -16.71 -0.26
N PRO A 108 3.24 -16.11 0.27
CA PRO A 108 4.53 -16.16 -0.40
C PRO A 108 4.96 -17.61 -0.63
N PRO A 109 5.58 -17.93 -1.78
CA PRO A 109 6.10 -19.26 -2.03
C PRO A 109 7.12 -19.63 -0.96
N ARG A 110 7.11 -20.88 -0.51
CA ARG A 110 8.16 -21.39 0.38
C ARG A 110 9.45 -21.48 -0.44
N ALA A 111 10.52 -20.91 0.10
CA ALA A 111 11.88 -21.15 -0.39
C ALA A 111 12.38 -22.50 0.12
#